data_AF-A0A7W3MXC8-F1
#
_entry.id   AF-A0A7W3MXC8-F1
#
_cell.length_a   1.000
_cell.length_b   1.000
_cell.length_c   1.000
_cell.angle_alpha   90.00
_cell.angle_beta   90.00
_cell.angle_gamma   90.00
#
_symmetry.space_group_name_H-M   'P 1'
#
loop_
_entity.id
_entity.type
_entity.pdbx_description
1 polymer ?
#
loop_
_entity_poly.entity_id
_entity_poly.type
_entity_poly.pdbx_seq_one_letter_code
_entity_poly.pdbx_strand_id
1 'polypeptide(L)'
;MTDTPAADTTPANDGQAPPTAAPAAPQQPAEQPGQRDQSARDGEDTAATIARLERELKEARAEAGKQRVNAKTKAAEEAKRELAQEIGKAIGLVKDDADAAPDTAQLVAKAEAAIKENRELRFRDAVWESSQDLGADAKALNDSRSFLAKASALDPDANDFRSKVRDLVKKALEDNPRYRANGQAPAPRGGTEPPGRPGTTGKAATLSDAIAARFAQGG
;
A
#
# COMPACT_ATOMS: atom_id res chain seq x y z
N MET A 1 34.47 50.77 -13.13
CA MET A 1 33.83 51.64 -14.14
C MET A 1 32.57 50.92 -14.56
N THR A 2 31.44 51.31 -13.95
CA THR A 2 30.27 51.96 -14.61
C THR A 2 29.36 50.89 -15.24
N ASP A 3 28.05 50.81 -15.05
CA ASP A 3 27.05 51.62 -14.38
C ASP A 3 25.74 50.80 -14.44
N THR A 4 24.85 50.94 -13.48
CA THR A 4 23.41 50.63 -13.56
C THR A 4 22.74 52.01 -13.61
N PRO A 5 21.76 52.36 -14.48
CA PRO A 5 20.35 52.00 -14.19
C PRO A 5 19.27 52.05 -15.34
N ALA A 6 18.12 51.44 -15.02
CA ALA A 6 16.71 51.84 -15.21
C ALA A 6 16.12 52.35 -16.54
N ALA A 7 14.96 51.76 -16.94
CA ALA A 7 13.66 52.39 -17.25
C ALA A 7 12.68 51.25 -17.66
N ASP A 8 11.60 50.93 -16.95
CA ASP A 8 10.34 51.67 -16.76
C ASP A 8 9.54 51.85 -18.07
N THR A 9 8.53 50.98 -18.29
CA THR A 9 7.34 51.28 -19.11
C THR A 9 6.15 50.44 -18.65
N THR A 10 5.27 51.09 -17.89
CA THR A 10 3.85 50.78 -17.69
C THR A 10 3.07 50.82 -19.01
N PRO A 11 1.94 50.11 -19.11
CA PRO A 11 0.72 50.75 -19.63
C PRO A 11 -0.46 50.61 -18.65
N ALA A 12 -1.08 51.76 -18.34
CA ALA A 12 -2.46 51.91 -17.89
C ALA A 12 -3.39 51.80 -19.14
N ASN A 13 -4.72 51.59 -19.13
CA ASN A 13 -5.80 51.67 -18.14
C ASN A 13 -7.08 51.07 -18.77
N ASP A 14 -8.15 51.00 -17.97
CA ASP A 14 -9.60 50.95 -18.31
C ASP A 14 -10.21 49.57 -18.61
N GLY A 15 -11.24 49.09 -17.90
CA GLY A 15 -11.97 49.62 -16.76
C GLY A 15 -13.12 48.67 -16.43
N GLN A 16 -13.39 48.43 -15.15
CA GLN A 16 -14.68 47.89 -14.72
C GLN A 16 -15.00 48.34 -13.29
N ALA A 17 -16.14 49.03 -13.17
CA ALA A 17 -16.66 49.65 -11.97
C ALA A 17 -17.01 48.60 -10.88
N PRO A 18 -16.91 48.97 -9.58
CA PRO A 18 -17.25 48.07 -8.48
C PRO A 18 -18.78 47.95 -8.31
N PRO A 19 -19.30 46.78 -7.89
CA PRO A 19 -20.71 46.65 -7.54
C PRO A 19 -21.01 47.34 -6.20
N THR A 20 -22.14 48.05 -6.20
CA THR A 20 -22.74 48.82 -5.11
C THR A 20 -22.99 47.98 -3.85
N ALA A 21 -22.58 48.52 -2.69
CA ALA A 21 -22.80 47.95 -1.37
C ALA A 21 -24.29 47.97 -0.97
N ALA A 22 -24.77 46.85 -0.41
CA ALA A 22 -26.03 46.76 0.31
C ALA A 22 -25.85 47.27 1.77
N PRO A 23 -26.90 47.81 2.44
CA PRO A 23 -26.77 48.45 3.74
C PRO A 23 -26.43 47.45 4.85
N ALA A 24 -25.38 47.76 5.63
CA ALA A 24 -25.00 47.01 6.82
C ALA A 24 -26.03 47.20 7.95
N ALA A 25 -26.44 46.09 8.57
CA ALA A 25 -27.19 46.06 9.82
C ALA A 25 -26.36 46.68 10.97
N PRO A 26 -26.99 47.33 11.97
CA PRO A 26 -26.27 47.95 13.07
C PRO A 26 -25.48 46.93 13.89
N GLN A 27 -24.17 47.10 13.93
CA GLN A 27 -23.24 46.33 14.76
C GLN A 27 -23.50 46.68 16.24
N GLN A 28 -23.83 45.66 17.03
CA GLN A 28 -23.72 45.72 18.49
C GLN A 28 -22.27 46.02 18.89
N PRO A 29 -22.02 46.90 19.87
CA PRO A 29 -20.65 47.15 20.35
C PRO A 29 -20.03 45.85 20.88
N ALA A 30 -18.88 45.48 20.33
CA ALA A 30 -18.02 44.45 20.88
C ALA A 30 -17.51 44.91 22.26
N GLU A 31 -17.80 44.14 23.31
CA GLU A 31 -17.22 44.34 24.63
C GLU A 31 -15.70 44.15 24.56
N GLN A 32 -14.96 45.24 24.71
CA GLN A 32 -13.52 45.27 24.74
C GLN A 32 -13.03 44.73 26.10
N PRO A 33 -12.29 43.61 26.18
CA PRO A 33 -11.74 43.12 27.44
C PRO A 33 -10.50 43.98 27.77
N GLY A 34 -10.70 45.10 28.45
CA GLY A 34 -9.56 45.98 28.79
C GLY A 34 -9.82 47.15 29.73
N GLN A 35 -11.06 47.46 30.08
CA GLN A 35 -11.36 48.51 31.07
C GLN A 35 -11.89 47.90 32.36
N ARG A 36 -11.09 47.04 33.01
CA ARG A 36 -11.22 46.87 34.45
C ARG A 36 -10.48 48.02 35.12
N ASP A 37 -11.25 49.06 35.39
CA ASP A 37 -11.03 50.01 36.48
C ASP A 37 -9.62 50.61 36.56
N GLN A 38 -9.35 51.60 35.71
CA GLN A 38 -8.18 52.48 35.87
C GLN A 38 -8.46 53.64 36.82
N SER A 39 -9.73 53.88 37.15
CA SER A 39 -10.19 55.08 37.86
C SER A 39 -10.15 54.96 39.39
N ALA A 40 -9.85 53.77 39.94
CA ALA A 40 -9.66 53.54 41.38
C ALA A 40 -8.19 53.46 41.83
N ARG A 41 -7.21 53.76 40.95
CA ARG A 41 -5.78 53.46 41.17
C ARG A 41 -4.94 54.62 41.74
N ASP A 42 -5.48 55.83 41.74
CA ASP A 42 -4.79 57.00 42.28
C ASP A 42 -5.08 57.12 43.79
N GLY A 43 -4.21 56.51 44.60
CA GLY A 43 -4.26 56.60 46.06
C GLY A 43 -3.89 55.31 46.81
N GLU A 44 -3.55 54.23 46.10
CA GLU A 44 -3.22 52.94 46.71
C GLU A 44 -1.79 52.95 47.29
N ASP A 45 -1.64 52.45 48.52
CA ASP A 45 -0.34 52.35 49.20
C ASP A 45 0.61 51.47 48.38
N THR A 46 1.91 51.79 48.38
CA THR A 46 2.90 51.18 47.48
C THR A 46 2.94 49.66 47.63
N ALA A 47 2.74 49.17 48.87
CA ALA A 47 2.67 47.74 49.17
C ALA A 47 1.48 47.03 48.51
N ALA A 48 0.31 47.66 48.45
CA ALA A 48 -0.88 47.10 47.82
C ALA A 48 -0.75 47.05 46.29
N THR A 49 -0.11 48.06 45.70
CA THR A 49 0.24 48.07 44.27
C THR A 49 1.20 46.92 43.91
N ILE A 50 2.24 46.70 44.71
CA ILE A 50 3.20 45.60 44.50
C ILE A 50 2.47 44.24 44.57
N ALA A 51 1.66 44.03 45.60
CA ALA A 51 0.91 42.77 45.76
C ALA A 51 -0.05 42.49 44.60
N ARG A 52 -0.67 43.52 44.01
CA ARG A 52 -1.50 43.38 42.80
C ARG A 52 -0.66 42.99 41.59
N LEU A 53 0.45 43.69 41.34
CA LEU A 53 1.33 43.41 40.21
C LEU A 53 1.96 42.02 40.29
N GLU A 54 2.33 41.54 41.48
CA GLU A 54 2.82 40.18 41.69
C GLU A 54 1.76 39.12 41.34
N ARG A 55 0.49 39.38 41.70
CA ARG A 55 -0.64 38.51 41.36
C ARG A 55 -0.87 38.48 39.85
N GLU A 56 -0.93 39.64 39.20
CA GLU A 56 -1.09 39.77 37.75
C GLU A 56 0.07 39.09 37.00
N LEU A 57 1.31 39.24 37.49
CA LEU A 57 2.48 38.58 36.90
C LEU A 57 2.41 37.06 37.07
N LYS A 58 1.95 36.56 38.22
CA LYS A 58 1.75 35.13 38.47
C LYS A 58 0.66 34.57 37.56
N GLU A 59 -0.45 35.27 37.40
CA GLU A 59 -1.55 34.91 36.49
C GLU A 59 -1.09 34.91 35.04
N ALA A 60 -0.41 35.97 34.58
CA ALA A 60 0.13 36.06 33.23
C ALA A 60 1.12 34.93 32.92
N ARG A 61 1.98 34.57 33.89
CA ARG A 61 2.91 33.43 33.75
C ARG A 61 2.17 32.10 33.69
N ALA A 62 1.13 31.91 34.50
CA ALA A 62 0.32 30.70 34.47
C ALA A 62 -0.42 30.56 33.14
N GLU A 63 -1.00 31.65 32.63
CA GLU A 63 -1.72 31.69 31.35
C GLU A 63 -0.78 31.45 30.17
N ALA A 64 0.38 32.10 30.14
CA ALA A 64 1.43 31.82 29.14
C ALA A 64 1.90 30.36 29.20
N GLY A 65 1.95 29.76 30.40
CA GLY A 65 2.21 28.33 30.59
C GLY A 65 1.17 27.46 29.89
N LYS A 66 -0.12 27.70 30.14
CA LYS A 66 -1.23 26.97 29.52
C LYS A 66 -1.25 27.14 28.00
N GLN A 67 -1.06 28.37 27.51
CA GLN A 67 -1.05 28.65 26.08
C GLN A 67 0.07 27.89 25.37
N ARG A 68 1.28 27.83 25.94
CA ARG A 68 2.39 27.04 25.38
C ARG A 68 2.06 25.55 25.34
N VAL A 69 1.45 25.00 26.38
CA VAL A 69 1.06 23.58 26.40
C VAL A 69 -0.02 23.32 25.35
N ASN A 70 -1.07 24.13 25.32
CA ASN A 70 -2.17 23.99 24.35
C ASN A 70 -1.67 24.12 22.90
N ALA A 71 -0.78 25.08 22.61
CA ALA A 71 -0.20 25.24 21.28
C ALA A 71 0.62 24.00 20.87
N LYS A 72 1.44 23.45 21.78
CA LYS A 72 2.21 22.23 21.52
C LYS A 72 1.30 21.01 21.31
N THR A 73 0.24 20.87 22.10
CA THR A 73 -0.73 19.80 21.94
C THR A 73 -1.43 19.91 20.59
N LYS A 74 -1.91 21.10 20.20
CA LYS A 74 -2.55 21.31 18.90
C LYS A 74 -1.62 20.97 17.73
N ALA A 75 -0.38 21.48 17.77
CA ALA A 75 0.60 21.18 16.72
C ALA A 75 0.91 19.67 16.62
N ALA A 76 0.97 18.96 17.76
CA ALA A 76 1.18 17.52 17.75
C ALA A 76 -0.03 16.75 17.19
N GLU A 77 -1.26 17.16 17.52
CA GLU A 77 -2.46 16.53 16.97
C GLU A 77 -2.64 16.83 15.48
N GLU A 78 -2.31 18.03 15.03
CA GLU A 78 -2.27 18.39 13.59
C GLU A 78 -1.24 17.54 12.85
N ALA A 79 -0.01 17.43 13.35
CA ALA A 79 1.04 16.60 12.73
C ALA A 79 0.65 15.11 12.64
N LYS A 80 0.00 14.55 13.67
CA LYS A 80 -0.52 13.18 13.63
C LYS A 80 -1.61 13.03 12.58
N ARG A 81 -2.50 14.02 12.47
CA ARG A 81 -3.59 14.02 11.50
C ARG A 81 -3.08 14.09 10.07
N GLU A 82 -2.11 14.97 9.80
CA GLU A 82 -1.44 15.09 8.50
C GLU A 82 -0.73 13.79 8.13
N LEU A 83 0.05 13.20 9.04
CA LEU A 83 0.71 11.92 8.81
C LEU A 83 -0.30 10.79 8.52
N ALA A 84 -1.40 10.71 9.28
CA ALA A 84 -2.45 9.72 9.03
C ALA A 84 -3.13 9.94 7.67
N GLN A 85 -3.34 11.18 7.24
CA GLN A 85 -3.85 11.49 5.90
C GLN A 85 -2.85 11.09 4.81
N GLU A 86 -1.56 11.38 4.95
CA GLU A 86 -0.53 11.00 3.98
C GLU A 86 -0.43 9.48 3.83
N ILE A 87 -0.39 8.75 4.94
CA ILE A 87 -0.41 7.27 4.93
C ILE A 87 -1.73 6.79 4.30
N GLY A 88 -2.86 7.39 4.70
CA GLY A 88 -4.19 7.11 4.15
C GLY A 88 -4.24 7.25 2.63
N LYS A 89 -3.65 8.31 2.07
CA LYS A 89 -3.56 8.52 0.62
C LYS A 89 -2.66 7.48 -0.03
N ALA A 90 -1.50 7.22 0.55
CA ALA A 90 -0.53 6.26 0.00
C ALA A 90 -1.10 4.84 -0.10
N ILE A 91 -1.95 4.43 0.86
CA ILE A 91 -2.61 3.11 0.84
C ILE A 91 -4.00 3.12 0.19
N GLY A 92 -4.42 4.26 -0.39
CA GLY A 92 -5.69 4.42 -1.11
C GLY A 92 -6.94 4.40 -0.22
N LEU A 93 -6.81 4.66 1.07
CA LEU A 93 -7.92 4.80 2.01
C LEU A 93 -8.53 6.22 1.99
N VAL A 94 -7.69 7.23 1.73
CA VAL A 94 -8.08 8.62 1.48
C VAL A 94 -7.95 8.91 -0.01
N LYS A 95 -8.98 9.51 -0.61
CA LYS A 95 -8.99 9.83 -2.05
C LYS A 95 -8.81 11.33 -2.29
N ASP A 96 -9.35 12.14 -1.40
CA ASP A 96 -9.31 13.59 -1.48
C ASP A 96 -8.77 14.19 -0.18
N ASP A 97 -8.10 15.34 -0.28
CA ASP A 97 -7.51 16.04 0.87
C ASP A 97 -8.55 16.54 1.89
N ALA A 98 -9.81 16.61 1.45
CA ALA A 98 -10.96 16.96 2.29
C ALA A 98 -11.46 15.78 3.14
N ASP A 99 -11.03 14.55 2.86
CA ASP A 99 -11.45 13.38 3.62
C ASP A 99 -10.90 13.44 5.06
N ALA A 100 -11.71 12.95 6.00
CA ALA A 100 -11.27 12.79 7.38
C ALA A 100 -10.03 11.89 7.44
N ALA A 101 -9.05 12.28 8.24
CA ALA A 101 -7.87 11.45 8.48
C ALA A 101 -8.31 10.07 8.97
N PRO A 102 -7.82 8.98 8.35
CA PRO A 102 -8.18 7.65 8.78
C PRO A 102 -7.62 7.40 10.17
N ASP A 103 -8.38 6.69 11.00
CA ASP A 103 -7.88 6.26 12.30
C ASP A 103 -6.79 5.19 12.12
N THR A 104 -5.88 5.15 13.08
CA THR A 104 -4.83 4.13 13.25
C THR A 104 -5.37 2.71 13.07
N ALA A 105 -6.54 2.39 13.61
CA ALA A 105 -7.16 1.07 13.44
C ALA A 105 -7.50 0.75 11.96
N GLN A 106 -7.94 1.75 11.19
CA GLN A 106 -8.25 1.57 9.77
C GLN A 106 -6.98 1.39 8.94
N LEU A 107 -5.91 2.13 9.28
CA LEU A 107 -4.60 1.98 8.65
C LEU A 107 -4.02 0.57 8.89
N VAL A 108 -4.07 0.08 10.12
CA VAL A 108 -3.61 -1.27 10.48
C VAL A 108 -4.43 -2.34 9.75
N ALA A 109 -5.76 -2.24 9.76
CA ALA A 109 -6.62 -3.20 9.07
C ALA A 109 -6.34 -3.27 7.56
N LYS A 110 -6.09 -2.12 6.92
CA LYS A 110 -5.70 -2.08 5.49
C LYS A 110 -4.33 -2.67 5.24
N ALA A 111 -3.35 -2.39 6.10
CA ALA A 111 -2.02 -2.97 6.00
C ALA A 111 -2.07 -4.50 6.17
N GLU A 112 -2.79 -5.01 7.16
CA GLU A 112 -2.96 -6.45 7.38
C GLU A 112 -3.66 -7.14 6.19
N ALA A 113 -4.70 -6.52 5.64
CA ALA A 113 -5.38 -7.02 4.44
C ALA A 113 -4.43 -7.10 3.25
N ALA A 114 -3.65 -6.05 3.00
CA ALA A 114 -2.67 -6.01 1.90
C ALA A 114 -1.55 -7.05 2.10
N ILE A 115 -1.05 -7.20 3.33
CA ILE A 115 -0.03 -8.21 3.67
C ILE A 115 -0.58 -9.62 3.42
N LYS A 116 -1.82 -9.88 3.85
CA LYS A 116 -2.48 -11.18 3.63
C LYS A 116 -2.65 -11.49 2.14
N GLU A 117 -3.12 -10.53 1.36
CA GLU A 117 -3.27 -10.68 -0.09
C GLU A 117 -1.90 -10.91 -0.76
N ASN A 118 -0.88 -10.15 -0.38
CA ASN A 118 0.47 -10.31 -0.92
C ASN A 118 1.05 -11.70 -0.62
N ARG A 119 0.84 -12.21 0.59
CA ARG A 119 1.26 -13.57 0.98
C ARG A 119 0.55 -14.64 0.15
N GLU A 120 -0.75 -14.49 -0.09
CA GLU A 120 -1.51 -15.41 -0.94
C GLU A 120 -1.03 -15.38 -2.40
N LEU A 121 -0.74 -14.18 -2.93
CA LEU A 121 -0.18 -14.02 -4.28
C LEU A 121 1.20 -14.65 -4.41
N ARG A 122 2.11 -14.40 -3.46
CA ARG A 122 3.45 -15.01 -3.43
C ARG A 122 3.37 -16.53 -3.38
N PHE A 123 2.45 -17.08 -2.59
CA PHE A 123 2.23 -18.52 -2.53
C PHE A 123 1.75 -19.06 -3.88
N ARG A 124 0.71 -18.46 -4.47
CA ARG A 124 0.19 -18.88 -5.78
C ARG A 124 1.25 -18.79 -6.88
N ASP A 125 2.04 -17.73 -6.90
CA ASP A 125 3.16 -17.54 -7.83
C ASP A 125 4.21 -18.65 -7.68
N ALA A 126 4.66 -18.91 -6.45
CA ALA A 126 5.63 -19.96 -6.17
C ALA A 126 5.13 -21.37 -6.56
N VAL A 127 3.83 -21.65 -6.33
CA VAL A 127 3.21 -22.91 -6.77
C VAL A 127 3.15 -22.98 -8.29
N TRP A 128 2.79 -21.90 -8.98
CA TRP A 128 2.69 -21.87 -10.43
C TRP A 128 4.05 -22.03 -11.10
N GLU A 129 5.09 -21.35 -10.62
CA GLU A 129 6.47 -21.51 -11.07
C GLU A 129 6.97 -22.94 -10.83
N SER A 130 6.82 -23.45 -9.60
CA SER A 130 7.22 -24.83 -9.27
C SER A 130 6.48 -25.88 -10.09
N SER A 131 5.20 -25.63 -10.39
CA SER A 131 4.37 -26.54 -11.19
C SER A 131 4.82 -26.59 -12.64
N GLN A 132 5.19 -25.45 -13.22
CA GLN A 132 5.76 -25.43 -14.57
C GLN A 132 7.08 -26.19 -14.65
N ASP A 133 7.98 -25.97 -13.68
CA ASP A 133 9.27 -26.67 -13.61
C ASP A 133 9.11 -28.19 -13.48
N LEU A 134 8.10 -28.65 -12.73
CA LEU A 134 7.88 -30.06 -12.39
C LEU A 134 6.82 -30.76 -13.24
N GLY A 135 6.19 -30.07 -14.19
CA GLY A 135 5.09 -30.60 -14.99
C GLY A 135 3.83 -30.94 -14.19
N ALA A 136 3.57 -30.18 -13.13
CA ALA A 136 2.38 -30.31 -12.30
C ALA A 136 1.23 -29.41 -12.81
N ASP A 137 0.00 -29.83 -12.53
CA ASP A 137 -1.19 -29.01 -12.68
C ASP A 137 -1.34 -28.10 -11.46
N ALA A 138 -0.91 -26.84 -11.61
CA ALA A 138 -1.03 -25.83 -10.57
C ALA A 138 -2.48 -25.60 -10.11
N LYS A 139 -3.46 -25.74 -11.01
CA LYS A 139 -4.89 -25.56 -10.68
C LYS A 139 -5.37 -26.68 -9.77
N ALA A 140 -5.01 -27.93 -10.08
CA ALA A 140 -5.36 -29.09 -9.26
C ALA A 140 -4.69 -29.06 -7.88
N LEU A 141 -3.45 -28.57 -7.81
CA LEU A 141 -2.73 -28.39 -6.54
C LEU A 141 -3.37 -27.31 -5.67
N ASN A 142 -3.73 -26.16 -6.26
CA ASN A 142 -4.33 -25.06 -5.53
C ASN A 142 -5.78 -25.33 -5.06
N ASP A 143 -6.47 -26.30 -5.67
CA ASP A 143 -7.79 -26.78 -5.22
C ASP A 143 -7.71 -27.87 -4.13
N SER A 144 -6.52 -28.44 -3.91
CA SER A 144 -6.33 -29.55 -2.99
C SER A 144 -6.19 -29.10 -1.55
N ARG A 145 -7.20 -29.41 -0.73
CA ARG A 145 -7.17 -29.14 0.72
C ARG A 145 -5.98 -29.78 1.44
N SER A 146 -5.55 -30.97 1.02
CA SER A 146 -4.41 -31.67 1.66
C SER A 146 -3.07 -31.05 1.30
N PHE A 147 -2.92 -30.53 0.08
CA PHE A 147 -1.74 -29.75 -0.31
C PHE A 147 -1.72 -28.41 0.44
N LEU A 148 -2.83 -27.68 0.45
CA LEU A 148 -2.95 -26.40 1.14
C LEU A 148 -2.68 -26.51 2.64
N ALA A 149 -3.10 -27.59 3.30
CA ALA A 149 -2.82 -27.82 4.73
C ALA A 149 -1.33 -28.03 5.03
N LYS A 150 -0.58 -28.67 4.12
CA LYS A 150 0.88 -28.80 4.26
C LYS A 150 1.57 -27.47 3.92
N ALA A 151 1.08 -26.77 2.90
CA ALA A 151 1.59 -25.48 2.47
C ALA A 151 1.37 -24.36 3.50
N SER A 152 0.30 -24.39 4.28
CA SER A 152 0.01 -23.37 5.30
C SER A 152 1.01 -23.34 6.45
N ALA A 153 1.84 -24.38 6.59
CA ALA A 153 2.95 -24.41 7.55
C ALA A 153 4.22 -23.72 7.02
N LEU A 154 4.25 -23.32 5.74
CA LEU A 154 5.37 -22.61 5.13
C LEU A 154 5.24 -21.11 5.36
N ASP A 155 6.36 -20.46 5.67
CA ASP A 155 6.45 -19.02 5.79
C ASP A 155 6.76 -18.39 4.41
N PRO A 156 5.87 -17.58 3.81
CA PRO A 156 6.10 -16.91 2.53
C PRO A 156 7.20 -15.85 2.55
N ASP A 157 7.64 -15.41 3.73
CA ASP A 157 8.68 -14.41 3.92
C ASP A 157 10.07 -15.05 4.14
N ALA A 158 10.14 -16.39 4.28
CA ALA A 158 11.41 -17.10 4.45
C ALA A 158 12.21 -17.20 3.14
N ASN A 159 13.54 -17.04 3.23
CA ASN A 159 14.45 -17.12 2.08
C ASN A 159 14.39 -18.47 1.34
N ASP A 160 14.04 -19.55 2.05
CA ASP A 160 13.95 -20.90 1.51
C ASP A 160 12.53 -21.31 1.08
N PHE A 161 11.57 -20.37 1.13
CA PHE A 161 10.16 -20.61 0.83
C PHE A 161 9.95 -21.27 -0.54
N ARG A 162 10.53 -20.70 -1.60
CA ARG A 162 10.40 -21.22 -2.98
C ARG A 162 10.91 -22.66 -3.10
N SER A 163 12.03 -22.97 -2.46
CA SER A 163 12.58 -24.33 -2.44
C SER A 163 11.66 -25.31 -1.70
N LYS A 164 11.11 -24.90 -0.54
CA LYS A 164 10.16 -25.72 0.22
C LYS A 164 8.85 -25.95 -0.55
N VAL A 165 8.35 -24.95 -1.27
CA VAL A 165 7.17 -25.10 -2.14
C VAL A 165 7.47 -26.10 -3.25
N ARG A 166 8.62 -26.00 -3.93
CA ARG A 166 9.04 -26.96 -4.96
C ARG A 166 9.10 -28.39 -4.44
N ASP A 167 9.72 -28.59 -3.27
CA ASP A 167 9.79 -29.91 -2.63
C ASP A 167 8.40 -30.45 -2.25
N LEU A 168 7.50 -29.58 -1.81
CA LEU A 168 6.13 -29.94 -1.50
C LEU A 168 5.35 -30.35 -2.77
N VAL A 169 5.51 -29.62 -3.87
CA VAL A 169 4.91 -29.97 -5.17
C VAL A 169 5.45 -31.31 -5.66
N LYS A 170 6.76 -31.55 -5.56
CA LYS A 170 7.37 -32.83 -5.91
C LYS A 170 6.78 -33.99 -5.10
N LYS A 171 6.68 -33.83 -3.77
CA LYS A 171 6.03 -34.83 -2.90
C LYS A 171 4.56 -35.03 -3.26
N ALA A 172 3.83 -33.97 -3.58
CA ALA A 172 2.43 -34.09 -3.99
C ALA A 172 2.28 -34.92 -5.27
N LEU A 173 3.19 -34.75 -6.24
CA LEU A 173 3.21 -35.57 -7.47
C LEU A 173 3.57 -37.03 -7.20
N GLU A 174 4.47 -37.30 -6.24
CA GLU A 174 4.85 -38.64 -5.81
C GLU A 174 3.70 -39.34 -5.09
N ASP A 175 3.05 -38.65 -4.15
CA ASP A 175 1.89 -39.14 -3.38
C ASP A 175 0.68 -39.36 -4.29
N ASN A 176 0.51 -38.51 -5.30
CA ASN A 176 -0.68 -38.50 -6.13
C ASN A 176 -0.40 -38.03 -7.58
N PRO A 177 -0.19 -38.99 -8.50
CA PRO A 177 0.09 -38.70 -9.90
C PRO A 177 -0.99 -37.91 -10.64
N ARG A 178 -2.21 -37.81 -10.08
CA ARG A 178 -3.32 -37.03 -10.69
C ARG A 178 -3.03 -35.52 -10.75
N TYR A 179 -2.03 -35.04 -10.00
CA TYR A 179 -1.59 -33.65 -10.07
C TYR A 179 -0.61 -33.38 -11.20
N ARG A 180 -0.30 -34.36 -12.07
CA ARG A 180 0.47 -34.12 -13.31
C ARG A 180 -0.40 -33.34 -14.29
N ALA A 181 0.19 -32.37 -14.99
CA ALA A 181 -0.52 -31.66 -16.05
C ALA A 181 -0.87 -32.62 -17.19
N ASN A 182 -2.12 -32.57 -17.67
CA ASN A 182 -2.57 -33.38 -18.81
C ASN A 182 -1.72 -33.04 -20.04
N GLY A 183 -1.00 -34.03 -20.58
CA GLY A 183 -0.06 -33.88 -21.70
C GLY A 183 1.40 -34.20 -21.36
N GLN A 184 1.75 -34.26 -20.08
CA GLN A 184 3.03 -34.80 -19.60
C GLN A 184 2.77 -36.12 -18.89
N ALA A 185 2.69 -37.20 -19.66
CA ALA A 185 2.90 -38.53 -19.11
C ALA A 185 4.26 -38.54 -18.38
N PRO A 186 4.40 -39.24 -17.23
CA PRO A 186 5.72 -39.47 -16.66
C PRO A 186 6.66 -39.92 -17.79
N ALA A 187 7.86 -39.32 -17.86
CA ALA A 187 8.93 -39.92 -18.66
C ALA A 187 8.95 -41.41 -18.29
N PRO A 188 8.79 -42.33 -19.25
CA PRO A 188 8.71 -43.75 -18.94
C PRO A 188 9.95 -44.09 -18.14
N ARG A 189 9.76 -44.49 -16.88
CA ARG A 189 10.82 -45.16 -16.13
C ARG A 189 11.16 -46.37 -16.96
N GLY A 190 12.38 -46.42 -17.48
CA GLY A 190 12.82 -47.42 -18.44
C GLY A 190 12.42 -48.83 -18.02
N GLY A 191 11.99 -49.62 -19.01
CA GLY A 191 11.74 -51.05 -18.88
C GLY A 191 10.27 -51.41 -18.66
N THR A 192 9.50 -51.48 -19.74
CA THR A 192 8.85 -52.73 -20.18
C THR A 192 8.13 -52.47 -21.50
N GLU A 193 8.59 -53.15 -22.55
CA GLU A 193 7.86 -53.33 -23.80
C GLU A 193 6.47 -53.90 -23.48
N PRO A 194 5.34 -53.26 -23.85
CA PRO A 194 4.04 -53.91 -23.74
C PRO A 194 3.96 -55.04 -24.78
N PRO A 195 3.73 -56.30 -24.36
CA PRO A 195 3.63 -57.40 -25.31
C PRO A 195 2.29 -57.31 -26.04
N GLY A 196 2.35 -57.15 -27.36
CA GLY A 196 1.28 -57.53 -28.26
C GLY A 196 0.38 -56.39 -28.73
N ARG A 197 0.72 -55.85 -29.91
CA ARG A 197 -0.30 -55.46 -30.89
C ARG A 197 0.10 -55.93 -32.28
N PRO A 198 -0.65 -56.84 -32.92
CA PRO A 198 -0.43 -57.20 -34.31
C PRO A 198 -0.91 -56.06 -35.23
N GLY A 199 0.00 -55.61 -36.11
CA GLY A 199 -0.29 -55.15 -37.47
C GLY A 199 -1.09 -53.86 -37.66
N THR A 200 -0.38 -52.75 -37.91
CA THR A 200 -0.74 -51.86 -39.01
C THR A 200 0.52 -51.35 -39.71
N THR A 201 0.46 -51.46 -41.03
CA THR A 201 1.43 -51.27 -42.10
C THR A 201 2.36 -50.05 -41.99
N GLY A 202 3.67 -50.32 -41.90
CA GLY A 202 4.68 -49.80 -42.82
C GLY A 202 5.13 -48.33 -42.72
N LYS A 203 6.05 -48.04 -41.80
CA LYS A 203 7.10 -47.05 -42.05
C LYS A 203 8.45 -47.77 -41.89
N ALA A 204 9.24 -47.81 -42.96
CA ALA A 204 10.54 -48.46 -42.95
C ALA A 204 11.41 -47.85 -41.83
N ALA A 205 11.85 -48.69 -40.88
CA ALA A 205 12.68 -48.26 -39.76
C ALA A 205 14.12 -47.94 -40.21
N THR A 206 14.52 -48.42 -41.38
CA THR A 206 15.86 -48.23 -41.95
C THR A 206 15.78 -47.92 -43.44
N LEU A 207 16.82 -47.27 -43.96
CA LEU A 207 16.97 -47.00 -45.39
C LEU A 207 16.98 -48.29 -46.23
N SER A 208 17.57 -49.36 -45.69
CA SER A 208 17.60 -50.68 -46.33
C SER A 208 16.20 -51.28 -46.51
N ASP A 209 15.32 -51.14 -45.51
CA ASP A 209 13.92 -51.60 -45.61
C ASP A 209 13.12 -50.80 -46.65
N ALA A 210 13.37 -49.50 -46.75
CA ALA A 210 12.71 -48.64 -47.74
C ALA A 210 13.11 -49.01 -49.18
N ILE A 211 14.37 -49.38 -49.38
CA ILE A 211 14.89 -49.84 -50.68
C ILE A 211 14.26 -51.19 -51.06
N ALA A 212 14.20 -52.14 -50.14
CA ALA A 212 13.57 -53.45 -50.38
C ALA A 212 12.09 -53.34 -50.74
N ALA A 213 11.34 -52.50 -50.02
CA ALA A 213 9.92 -52.25 -50.31
C ALA A 213 9.70 -51.62 -51.70
N ARG A 214 10.60 -50.73 -52.13
CA ARG A 214 10.52 -50.09 -53.45
C ARG A 214 10.80 -51.06 -54.60
N PHE A 215 11.70 -52.01 -54.42
CA PHE A 215 11.95 -53.05 -55.42
C PHE A 215 10.82 -54.09 -55.48
N ALA A 216 10.13 -54.34 -54.36
CA ALA A 216 8.97 -55.24 -54.33
C ALA A 216 7.70 -54.67 -54.98
N GLN A 217 7.59 -53.35 -55.16
CA GLN A 217 6.45 -52.69 -55.81
C GLN A 217 6.65 -52.41 -57.31
N GLY A 218 7.80 -52.79 -57.89
CA GLY A 218 8.17 -52.49 -59.28
C GLY A 218 8.23 -53.69 -60.22
N GLY A 219 7.56 -54.80 -59.91
CA GLY A 219 7.46 -56.01 -60.74
C GLY A 219 6.04 -56.31 -61.17
#